data_AF-A0A0K1P627-F1
#
_entry.id   AF-A0A0K1P627-F1
#
_cell.length_a   1.000
_cell.length_b   1.000
_cell.length_c   1.000
_cell.angle_alpha   90.00
_cell.angle_beta   90.00
_cell.angle_gamma   90.00
#
_symmetry.space_group_name_H-M   'P 1'
#
loop_
_entity.id
_entity.type
_entity.pdbx_description
1 polymer ?
#
loop_
_entity_poly.entity_id
_entity_poly.type
_entity_poly.pdbx_seq_one_letter_code
_entity_poly.pdbx_strand_id
1 'polypeptide(L)'
;MSYYYKHKYGLSTHAMQRIKQRLSIKENDEFLIRDIIANMIDNSNYSFQTSKTLYIKSPKNDIYFIIDILSNTIITATKISAQKQLDLINADK
;
A
#
# COMPACT_ATOMS: atom_id res chain seq x y z
N MET A 1 5.82 29.35 -6.31
CA MET A 1 4.58 28.72 -5.81
C MET A 1 4.86 27.23 -5.64
N SER A 2 5.31 26.77 -4.45
CA SER A 2 5.55 25.34 -4.24
C SER A 2 4.22 24.61 -4.20
N TYR A 3 3.97 23.79 -5.21
CA TYR A 3 2.85 22.86 -5.26
C TYR A 3 3.10 21.82 -4.17
N TYR A 4 2.44 21.95 -3.01
CA TYR A 4 2.46 20.90 -1.99
C TYR A 4 1.70 19.71 -2.56
N TYR A 5 2.42 18.74 -3.13
CA TYR A 5 1.85 17.48 -3.57
C TYR A 5 1.33 16.73 -2.34
N LYS A 6 0.01 16.81 -2.12
CA LYS A 6 -0.65 16.14 -1.00
C LYS A 6 -0.79 14.66 -1.35
N HIS A 7 0.06 13.82 -0.76
CA HIS A 7 -0.06 12.36 -0.93
C HIS A 7 -1.48 11.90 -0.52
N LYS A 8 -2.10 11.04 -1.35
CA LYS A 8 -3.48 10.56 -1.16
C LYS A 8 -3.70 9.78 0.14
N TYR A 9 -2.67 9.13 0.66
CA TYR A 9 -2.74 8.24 1.82
C TYR A 9 -1.76 8.67 2.90
N GLY A 10 -2.17 8.58 4.16
CA GLY A 10 -1.26 8.77 5.29
C GLY A 10 -0.28 7.60 5.39
N LEU A 11 0.99 7.89 5.68
CA LEU A 11 2.01 6.88 5.99
C LEU A 11 2.68 7.18 7.32
N SER A 12 2.71 6.17 8.20
CA SER A 12 3.56 6.22 9.39
C SER A 12 5.00 5.83 9.06
N THR A 13 5.96 6.31 9.85
CA THR A 13 7.39 5.97 9.71
C THR A 13 7.61 4.46 9.78
N HIS A 14 6.91 3.77 10.69
CA HIS A 14 6.99 2.31 10.80
C HIS A 14 6.41 1.58 9.58
N ALA A 15 5.27 2.03 9.05
CA ALA A 15 4.69 1.46 7.84
C ALA A 15 5.66 1.61 6.65
N MET A 16 6.25 2.79 6.50
CA MET A 16 7.21 3.10 5.46
C MET A 16 8.46 2.21 5.53
N GLN A 17 9.04 2.03 6.71
CA GLN A 17 10.18 1.11 6.89
C GLN A 17 9.84 -0.33 6.50
N ARG A 18 8.66 -0.83 6.89
CA ARG A 18 8.23 -2.19 6.52
C ARG A 18 8.00 -2.34 5.02
N ILE A 19 7.42 -1.31 4.38
CA ILE A 19 7.19 -1.29 2.93
C ILE A 19 8.54 -1.28 2.20
N LYS A 20 9.48 -0.42 2.63
CA LYS A 20 10.84 -0.35 2.09
C LYS A 20 11.54 -1.70 2.13
N GLN A 21 11.48 -2.40 3.27
CA GLN A 21 12.09 -3.73 3.42
C GLN A 21 11.46 -4.76 2.48
N ARG A 22 10.12 -4.78 2.37
CA ARG A 22 9.40 -5.78 1.57
C ARG A 22 9.46 -5.54 0.06
N LEU A 23 9.54 -4.30 -0.37
CA LEU A 23 9.73 -3.93 -1.78
C LEU A 23 11.20 -3.78 -2.16
N SER A 24 12.12 -3.99 -1.21
CA SER A 24 13.56 -3.82 -1.40
C SER A 24 13.93 -2.47 -2.02
N ILE A 25 13.29 -1.40 -1.57
CA ILE A 25 13.55 -0.03 -2.04
C ILE A 25 14.89 0.42 -1.43
N LYS A 26 15.86 0.77 -2.29
CA LYS A 26 17.20 1.20 -1.87
C LYS A 26 17.28 2.67 -1.44
N GLU A 27 16.25 3.45 -1.72
CA GLU A 27 16.19 4.87 -1.38
C GLU A 27 16.11 5.12 0.14
N ASN A 28 16.81 6.15 0.60
CA ASN A 28 16.82 6.55 2.01
C ASN A 28 16.01 7.81 2.28
N ASP A 29 15.66 8.57 1.24
CA ASP A 29 14.83 9.75 1.38
C ASP A 29 13.36 9.36 1.55
N GLU A 30 12.75 9.79 2.66
CA GLU A 30 11.35 9.53 2.97
C GLU A 30 10.41 10.14 1.93
N PHE A 31 10.74 11.31 1.37
CA PHE A 31 9.92 11.96 0.36
C PHE A 31 9.88 11.13 -0.92
N LEU A 32 11.06 10.69 -1.40
CA LEU A 32 11.14 9.83 -2.58
C LEU A 32 10.44 8.50 -2.36
N ILE A 33 10.53 7.90 -1.16
CA ILE A 33 9.82 6.66 -0.86
C ILE A 33 8.30 6.87 -0.95
N ARG A 34 7.78 7.99 -0.42
CA ARG A 34 6.35 8.32 -0.52
C ARG A 34 5.91 8.49 -1.96
N ASP A 35 6.69 9.18 -2.78
CA ASP A 35 6.40 9.34 -4.21
C ASP A 35 6.43 8.01 -4.96
N ILE A 36 7.40 7.14 -4.66
CA ILE A 36 7.47 5.80 -5.24
C ILE A 36 6.23 4.99 -4.89
N ILE A 37 5.81 5.01 -3.61
CA ILE A 37 4.61 4.29 -3.16
C ILE A 37 3.35 4.87 -3.82
N ALA A 38 3.21 6.19 -3.89
CA ALA A 38 2.08 6.84 -4.54
C ALA A 38 2.00 6.46 -6.03
N ASN A 39 3.13 6.54 -6.75
CA ASN A 39 3.20 6.11 -8.14
C ASN A 39 2.86 4.62 -8.32
N MET A 40 3.27 3.75 -7.39
CA MET A 40 2.92 2.33 -7.45
C MET A 40 1.42 2.09 -7.24
N ILE A 41 0.78 2.88 -6.39
CA ILE A 41 -0.66 2.81 -6.15
C ILE A 41 -1.44 3.35 -7.35
N ASP A 42 -1.04 4.49 -7.90
CA ASP A 42 -1.74 5.08 -9.07
C ASP A 42 -1.57 4.20 -10.33
N ASN A 43 -0.46 3.48 -10.46
CA ASN A 43 -0.24 2.50 -11.55
C ASN A 43 -0.72 1.07 -11.23
N SER A 44 -1.45 0.88 -10.12
CA SER A 44 -1.94 -0.45 -9.76
C SER A 44 -3.12 -0.87 -10.66
N ASN A 45 -3.05 -2.09 -11.20
CA ASN A 45 -4.11 -2.63 -12.05
C ASN A 45 -5.19 -3.39 -11.28
N TYR A 46 -4.93 -3.72 -10.03
CA TYR A 46 -5.81 -4.57 -9.24
C TYR A 46 -5.88 -4.10 -7.79
N SER A 47 -7.11 -3.92 -7.32
CA SER A 47 -7.42 -3.66 -5.92
C SER A 47 -8.66 -4.45 -5.52
N PHE A 48 -8.73 -4.81 -4.25
CA PHE A 48 -9.93 -5.37 -3.66
C PHE A 48 -10.11 -4.77 -2.28
N GLN A 49 -11.36 -4.61 -1.86
CA GLN A 49 -11.66 -4.08 -0.54
C GLN A 49 -12.37 -5.14 0.30
N THR A 50 -12.12 -5.03 1.59
CA THR A 50 -12.81 -5.69 2.69
C THR A 50 -13.55 -4.58 3.48
N SER A 51 -14.40 -4.91 4.44
CA SER A 51 -15.22 -3.96 5.21
C SER A 51 -14.43 -2.85 5.88
N LYS A 52 -13.17 -3.14 6.28
CA LYS A 52 -12.31 -2.18 7.00
C LYS A 52 -11.03 -1.82 6.24
N THR A 53 -10.62 -2.63 5.28
CA THR A 53 -9.28 -2.53 4.67
C THR A 53 -9.33 -2.63 3.16
N LEU A 54 -8.64 -1.73 2.50
CA LEU A 54 -8.41 -1.72 1.06
C LEU A 54 -7.04 -2.34 0.76
N TYR A 55 -7.01 -3.29 -0.16
CA TYR A 55 -5.81 -3.97 -0.62
C TYR A 55 -5.52 -3.54 -2.05
N ILE A 56 -4.34 -2.96 -2.28
CA ILE A 56 -3.90 -2.50 -3.60
C ILE A 56 -2.68 -3.29 -4.04
N LYS A 57 -2.75 -3.95 -5.20
CA LYS A 57 -1.64 -4.76 -5.72
C LYS A 57 -0.51 -3.86 -6.23
N SER A 58 0.73 -4.15 -5.83
CA SER A 58 1.92 -3.54 -6.39
C SER A 58 2.21 -4.09 -7.80
N PRO A 59 2.69 -3.27 -8.76
CA PRO A 59 3.01 -3.72 -10.11
C PRO A 59 4.22 -4.67 -10.17
N LYS A 60 5.14 -4.62 -9.18
CA LYS A 60 6.38 -5.39 -9.23
C LYS A 60 6.26 -6.83 -8.75
N ASN A 61 5.32 -7.15 -7.86
CA ASN A 61 5.22 -8.44 -7.17
C ASN A 61 3.78 -8.69 -6.69
N ASP A 62 3.49 -9.90 -6.21
CA ASP A 62 2.23 -10.23 -5.49
C ASP A 62 2.17 -9.63 -4.07
N ILE A 63 2.67 -8.39 -3.92
CA ILE A 63 2.64 -7.62 -2.69
C ILE A 63 1.46 -6.68 -2.77
N TYR A 64 0.66 -6.65 -1.71
CA TYR A 64 -0.50 -5.79 -1.58
C TYR A 64 -0.24 -4.75 -0.51
N PHE A 65 -0.48 -3.49 -0.84
CA PHE A 65 -0.57 -2.40 0.12
C PHE A 65 -1.89 -2.52 0.87
N ILE A 66 -1.81 -2.58 2.19
CA ILE A 66 -2.96 -2.62 3.09
C ILE A 66 -3.22 -1.21 3.59
N ILE A 67 -4.38 -0.68 3.23
CA ILE A 67 -4.85 0.64 3.59
C ILE A 67 -6.06 0.47 4.50
N ASP A 68 -6.06 1.14 5.64
CA ASP A 68 -7.27 1.28 6.46
C ASP A 68 -8.19 2.30 5.81
N ILE A 69 -9.44 1.92 5.56
CA ILE A 69 -10.43 2.77 4.90
C ILE A 69 -10.85 3.91 5.82
N LEU A 70 -10.93 3.67 7.14
CA LEU A 70 -11.41 4.65 8.11
C LEU A 70 -10.40 5.79 8.30
N SER A 71 -9.13 5.43 8.48
CA SER A 71 -8.07 6.42 8.68
C SER A 71 -7.41 6.88 7.38
N ASN A 72 -7.73 6.24 6.24
CA ASN A 72 -7.10 6.47 4.95
C ASN A 72 -5.56 6.40 5.03
N THR A 73 -5.04 5.46 5.83
CA THR A 73 -3.60 5.28 6.08
C THR A 73 -3.11 3.93 5.58
N ILE A 74 -1.92 3.92 4.98
CA ILE A 74 -1.22 2.68 4.63
C ILE A 74 -0.60 2.12 5.89
N ILE A 75 -1.08 0.95 6.32
CA ILE A 75 -0.59 0.26 7.50
C ILE A 75 0.69 -0.52 7.17
N THR A 76 0.68 -1.22 6.04
CA THR A 76 1.76 -2.14 5.67
C THR A 76 1.63 -2.61 4.22
N ALA A 77 2.67 -3.25 3.69
CA ALA A 77 2.59 -3.99 2.43
C ALA A 77 2.91 -5.46 2.69
N THR A 78 2.13 -6.43 2.21
CA THR A 78 2.39 -7.86 2.46
C THR A 78 2.14 -8.70 1.22
N LYS A 79 2.89 -9.79 1.07
CA LYS A 79 2.61 -10.79 0.05
C LYS A 79 1.34 -11.55 0.42
N ILE A 80 0.37 -11.61 -0.49
CA ILE A 80 -0.89 -12.34 -0.30
C ILE A 80 -0.99 -13.39 -1.41
N SER A 81 -1.24 -14.65 -1.04
CA SER A 81 -1.53 -15.71 -2.00
C SER A 81 -2.97 -15.63 -2.47
N ALA A 82 -3.25 -16.15 -3.67
CA ALA A 82 -4.62 -16.16 -4.23
C ALA A 82 -5.64 -16.83 -3.29
N GLN A 83 -5.25 -17.93 -2.63
CA GLN A 83 -6.10 -18.61 -1.65
C GLN A 83 -6.47 -17.68 -0.49
N LYS A 84 -5.46 -17.04 0.12
CA LYS A 84 -5.66 -16.15 1.26
C LYS A 84 -6.45 -14.91 0.89
N GLN A 85 -6.31 -14.44 -0.35
CA GLN A 85 -7.13 -13.35 -0.88
C GLN A 85 -8.61 -13.74 -0.93
N LEU A 86 -8.94 -14.93 -1.45
CA LEU A 86 -10.31 -15.43 -1.46
C LEU A 86 -10.85 -15.60 -0.04
N ASP A 87 -10.05 -16.14 0.87
CA ASP A 87 -10.43 -16.30 2.27
C ASP A 87 -10.78 -14.95 2.92
N LEU A 88 -9.99 -13.91 2.66
CA LEU A 88 -10.25 -12.54 3.18
C LEU A 88 -11.52 -11.92 2.60
N ILE A 89 -11.82 -12.17 1.32
CA ILE A 89 -13.05 -11.69 0.68
C ILE A 89 -14.27 -12.44 1.21
N ASN A 90 -14.14 -13.74 1.45
CA ASN A 90 -15.24 -14.59 1.93
C ASN A 90 -15.53 -14.41 3.41
N ALA A 91 -14.50 -14.21 4.25
CA ALA A 91 -14.65 -13.99 5.69
C ALA A 91 -15.31 -12.65 6.04
N ASP A 92 -15.39 -11.74 5.09
CA ASP A 92 -15.98 -10.41 5.24
C ASP A 92 -17.48 -10.36 4.86
N LYS A 93 -18.05 -11.48 4.43
CA LYS A 93 -19.49 -11.63 4.17
C LYS A 93 -20.29 -11.89 5.44
#